data_AF-A0A2P5CT33-F1
#
_entry.id   AF-A0A2P5CT33-F1
#
_cell.length_a   1.000
_cell.length_b   1.000
_cell.length_c   1.000
_cell.angle_alpha   90.00
_cell.angle_beta   90.00
_cell.angle_gamma   90.00
#
_symmetry.space_group_name_H-M   'P 1'
#
loop_
_entity.id
_entity.type
_entity.pdbx_description
1 polymer ?
#
loop_
_entity_poly.entity_id
_entity_poly.type
_entity_poly.pdbx_seq_one_letter_code
_entity_poly.pdbx_strand_id
1 'polypeptide(L)'
;MAFLKCVSLFFVILMFWPTLILSLDSYTLGSNFLDEANTSEVFDWMVEIRRKIHEYPELAYEEVETSTLIREKLDELDIPYTYPIATTGLIGKVGTGNAPFVALRADMDALPIQEEVEWEHKSKVDGKMHACGHDAHVAILLGAAKILKTHESELQVCF
;
A
#
# COMPACT_ATOMS: atom_id res chain seq x y z
N MET A 1 -22.66 -72.53 -4.46
CA MET A 1 -22.21 -71.79 -3.27
C MET A 1 -20.83 -71.18 -3.49
N ALA A 2 -20.74 -70.08 -4.23
CA ALA A 2 -19.50 -69.31 -4.36
C ALA A 2 -19.78 -67.81 -4.58
N PHE A 3 -20.89 -67.31 -4.01
CA PHE A 3 -21.31 -65.91 -4.13
C PHE A 3 -20.94 -65.06 -2.89
N LEU A 4 -20.13 -65.61 -1.98
CA LEU A 4 -19.89 -65.02 -0.66
C LEU A 4 -18.41 -64.78 -0.32
N LYS A 5 -17.57 -64.46 -1.32
CA LYS A 5 -16.18 -64.04 -1.08
C LYS A 5 -15.75 -62.73 -1.74
N CYS A 6 -16.58 -62.09 -2.56
CA CYS A 6 -16.20 -60.82 -3.21
C CYS A 6 -16.68 -59.55 -2.48
N VAL A 7 -17.48 -59.65 -1.43
CA VAL A 7 -18.07 -58.46 -0.78
C VAL A 7 -17.17 -57.88 0.33
N SER A 8 -16.16 -58.62 0.79
CA SER A 8 -15.34 -58.20 1.95
C SER A 8 -14.04 -57.46 1.62
N LEU A 9 -13.68 -57.28 0.34
CA LEU A 9 -12.42 -56.60 -0.02
C LEU A 9 -12.62 -55.20 -0.63
N PHE A 10 -13.83 -54.87 -1.08
CA PHE A 10 -14.12 -53.55 -1.66
C PHE A 10 -14.43 -52.47 -0.61
N PHE A 11 -14.82 -52.87 0.60
CA PHE A 11 -15.24 -51.91 1.65
C PHE A 11 -14.10 -51.41 2.56
N VAL A 12 -12.89 -51.96 2.47
CA VAL A 12 -11.77 -51.53 3.33
C VAL A 12 -10.94 -50.41 2.68
N ILE A 13 -11.03 -50.21 1.37
CA ILE A 13 -10.26 -49.17 0.67
C ILE A 13 -10.92 -47.78 0.79
N LEU A 14 -12.19 -47.71 1.18
CA LEU A 14 -12.92 -46.44 1.35
C LEU A 14 -12.79 -45.81 2.76
N MET A 15 -12.12 -46.47 3.72
CA MET A 15 -11.85 -45.89 5.05
C MET A 15 -10.41 -45.38 5.22
N PHE A 16 -9.60 -45.47 4.17
CA PHE A 16 -8.23 -44.94 4.13
C PHE A 16 -8.00 -44.03 2.91
N TRP A 17 -9.04 -43.31 2.46
CA TRP A 17 -8.74 -42.02 1.88
C TRP A 17 -8.45 -41.10 3.05
N PRO A 18 -7.18 -40.72 3.31
CA PRO A 18 -6.99 -39.48 4.03
C PRO A 18 -7.80 -38.49 3.22
N THR A 19 -8.72 -37.82 3.88
CA THR A 19 -9.20 -36.53 3.45
C THR A 19 -7.96 -35.74 3.07
N LEU A 20 -7.60 -35.80 1.78
CA LEU A 20 -6.89 -34.77 1.07
C LEU A 20 -7.92 -33.64 1.01
N ILE A 21 -8.24 -33.10 2.19
CA ILE A 21 -8.60 -31.71 2.34
C ILE A 21 -7.42 -31.05 1.66
N LEU A 22 -7.72 -30.60 0.44
CA LEU A 22 -6.95 -29.62 -0.28
C LEU A 22 -6.55 -28.56 0.74
N SER A 23 -5.36 -28.69 1.32
CA SER A 23 -4.61 -27.58 1.89
C SER A 23 -4.02 -26.72 0.76
N LEU A 24 -4.73 -26.66 -0.37
CA LEU A 24 -4.43 -25.86 -1.55
C LEU A 24 -5.09 -24.48 -1.45
N ASP A 25 -5.70 -24.17 -0.31
CA ASP A 25 -6.41 -22.92 -0.04
C ASP A 25 -5.67 -21.96 0.92
N SER A 26 -4.33 -22.05 1.08
CA SER A 26 -3.67 -21.09 1.99
C SER A 26 -2.36 -20.41 1.61
N TYR A 27 -1.68 -20.71 0.49
CA TYR A 27 -0.43 -20.00 0.17
C TYR A 27 -0.11 -19.81 -1.32
N THR A 28 -1.10 -19.84 -2.20
CA THR A 28 -0.98 -19.15 -3.49
C THR A 28 -1.47 -17.70 -3.33
N LEU A 29 -0.86 -16.95 -2.41
CA LEU A 29 -0.92 -15.49 -2.47
C LEU A 29 0.00 -15.09 -3.63
N GLY A 30 -0.56 -15.20 -4.84
CA GLY A 30 0.15 -15.18 -6.12
C GLY A 30 0.52 -13.80 -6.62
N SER A 31 0.91 -12.89 -5.74
CA SER A 31 1.50 -11.60 -6.07
C SER A 31 2.64 -11.31 -5.11
N ASN A 32 3.85 -11.19 -5.65
CA ASN A 32 4.96 -10.68 -4.87
C ASN A 32 4.83 -9.15 -4.84
N PHE A 33 4.21 -8.60 -3.80
CA PHE A 33 4.04 -7.14 -3.65
C PHE A 33 5.37 -6.38 -3.76
N LEU A 34 6.48 -7.01 -3.40
CA LEU A 34 7.80 -6.42 -3.59
C LEU A 34 8.18 -6.32 -5.07
N ASP A 35 7.85 -7.33 -5.89
CA ASP A 35 8.09 -7.27 -7.33
C ASP A 35 7.19 -6.21 -7.99
N GLU A 36 5.91 -6.14 -7.59
CA GLU A 36 4.97 -5.12 -8.06
C GLU A 36 5.45 -3.70 -7.70
N ALA A 37 5.87 -3.47 -6.45
CA ALA A 37 6.43 -2.21 -6.00
C ALA A 37 7.71 -1.80 -6.75
N ASN A 38 8.48 -2.78 -7.24
CA ASN A 38 9.71 -2.58 -8.00
C ASN A 38 9.50 -2.51 -9.51
N THR A 39 8.26 -2.65 -10.02
CA THR A 39 7.97 -2.36 -11.42
C THR A 39 8.29 -0.90 -11.72
N SER A 40 8.77 -0.60 -12.93
CA SER A 40 9.05 0.78 -13.33
C SER A 40 7.84 1.69 -13.17
N GLU A 41 6.62 1.17 -13.42
CA GLU A 41 5.40 1.95 -13.26
C GLU A 41 5.18 2.44 -11.83
N VAL A 42 5.33 1.58 -10.82
CA VAL A 42 5.11 1.96 -9.42
C VAL A 42 6.33 2.70 -8.87
N PHE A 43 7.53 2.19 -9.15
CA PHE A 43 8.77 2.76 -8.65
C PHE A 43 9.02 4.17 -9.18
N ASP A 44 8.93 4.38 -10.51
CA ASP A 44 9.20 5.69 -11.10
C ASP A 44 8.13 6.72 -10.69
N TRP A 45 6.87 6.28 -10.54
CA TRP A 45 5.79 7.13 -10.02
C TRP A 45 6.03 7.57 -8.57
N MET A 46 6.48 6.66 -7.69
CA MET A 46 6.89 7.03 -6.31
C MET A 46 8.09 7.98 -6.31
N VAL A 47 9.08 7.75 -7.17
CA VAL A 47 10.27 8.60 -7.30
C VAL A 47 9.88 10.01 -7.75
N GLU A 48 8.96 10.15 -8.71
CA GLU A 48 8.45 11.44 -9.18
C GLU A 48 7.76 12.20 -8.05
N ILE A 49 6.85 11.55 -7.31
CA ILE A 49 6.15 12.16 -6.17
C ILE A 49 7.15 12.61 -5.11
N ARG A 50 8.08 11.73 -4.71
CA ARG A 50 9.09 12.04 -3.71
C ARG A 50 9.91 13.26 -4.11
N ARG A 51 10.37 13.32 -5.38
CA ARG A 51 11.17 14.45 -5.88
C ARG A 51 10.36 15.74 -5.94
N LYS A 52 9.10 15.69 -6.36
CA LYS A 52 8.21 16.86 -6.38
C LYS A 52 8.01 17.45 -4.98
N ILE A 53 7.80 16.60 -3.97
CA ILE A 53 7.68 17.05 -2.57
C ILE A 53 9.03 17.57 -2.06
N HIS A 54 10.14 16.89 -2.37
CA HIS A 54 11.48 17.31 -1.93
C HIS A 54 11.89 18.69 -2.45
N GLU A 55 11.55 19.00 -3.71
CA GLU A 55 11.87 20.28 -4.35
C GLU A 55 11.08 21.46 -3.74
N TYR A 56 9.91 21.23 -3.14
CA TYR A 56 9.05 22.26 -2.57
C TYR A 56 8.64 21.94 -1.12
N PRO A 57 9.60 21.90 -0.18
CA PRO A 57 9.34 21.53 1.20
C PRO A 57 8.50 22.61 1.92
N GLU A 58 7.50 22.16 2.67
CA GLU A 58 6.59 23.01 3.45
C GLU A 58 6.70 22.69 4.94
N LEU A 59 6.56 23.69 5.82
CA LEU A 59 6.70 23.48 7.27
C LEU A 59 5.40 22.92 7.87
N ALA A 60 5.49 22.48 9.12
CA ALA A 60 4.35 22.00 9.89
C ALA A 60 3.14 22.96 9.81
N TYR A 61 1.98 22.43 9.41
CA TYR A 61 0.71 23.13 9.17
C TYR A 61 0.68 24.11 7.97
N GLU A 62 1.76 24.17 7.19
CA GLU A 62 1.86 24.97 5.96
C GLU A 62 1.88 24.10 4.68
N GLU A 63 1.66 22.78 4.81
CA GLU A 63 1.82 21.77 3.76
C GLU A 63 0.66 21.77 2.73
N VAL A 64 0.32 22.94 2.20
CA VAL A 64 -0.83 23.14 1.32
C VAL A 64 -0.61 22.48 -0.04
N GLU A 65 0.55 22.68 -0.64
CA GLU A 65 0.89 22.11 -1.96
C GLU A 65 1.14 20.61 -1.86
N THR A 66 1.82 20.15 -0.80
CA THR A 66 2.05 18.73 -0.53
C THR A 66 0.73 18.00 -0.30
N SER A 67 -0.16 18.57 0.52
CA SER A 67 -1.49 18.01 0.75
C SER A 67 -2.33 18.00 -0.54
N THR A 68 -2.21 19.02 -1.39
CA THR A 68 -2.87 19.07 -2.70
C THR A 68 -2.39 17.96 -3.62
N LEU A 69 -1.08 17.77 -3.72
CA LEU A 69 -0.49 16.67 -4.50
C LEU A 69 -0.98 15.29 -4.01
N ILE A 70 -1.01 15.07 -2.69
CA ILE A 70 -1.50 13.79 -2.15
C ILE A 70 -2.96 13.55 -2.56
N ARG A 71 -3.83 14.57 -2.47
CA ARG A 71 -5.23 14.47 -2.91
C ARG A 71 -5.35 14.16 -4.40
N GLU A 72 -4.59 14.85 -5.24
CA GLU A 72 -4.54 14.57 -6.70
C GLU A 72 -4.16 13.11 -6.97
N LYS A 73 -3.18 12.58 -6.24
CA LYS A 73 -2.77 11.17 -6.38
C LYS A 73 -3.81 10.18 -5.87
N LEU A 74 -4.57 10.51 -4.82
CA LEU A 74 -5.69 9.68 -4.38
C LEU A 74 -6.86 9.73 -5.36
N ASP A 75 -7.14 10.89 -5.95
CA ASP A 75 -8.15 11.07 -7.00
C ASP A 75 -7.77 10.27 -8.26
N GLU A 76 -6.50 10.28 -8.69
CA GLU A 76 -5.97 9.45 -9.78
C GLU A 76 -6.17 7.95 -9.55
N LEU A 77 -6.21 7.51 -8.29
CA LEU A 77 -6.36 6.11 -7.89
C LEU A 77 -7.81 5.73 -7.55
N ASP A 78 -8.78 6.64 -7.68
CA ASP A 78 -10.17 6.46 -7.22
C ASP A 78 -10.25 6.03 -5.74
N ILE A 79 -9.41 6.61 -4.88
CA ILE A 79 -9.38 6.37 -3.43
C ILE A 79 -10.15 7.49 -2.72
N PRO A 80 -11.28 7.20 -2.04
CA PRO A 80 -12.00 8.22 -1.29
C PRO A 80 -11.20 8.66 -0.06
N TYR A 81 -11.23 9.97 0.22
CA TYR A 81 -10.55 10.55 1.38
C TYR A 81 -11.38 11.61 2.11
N THR A 82 -11.00 11.88 3.36
CA THR A 82 -11.51 12.99 4.16
C THR A 82 -10.44 14.06 4.32
N TYR A 83 -10.79 15.31 4.00
CA TYR A 83 -9.95 16.50 4.11
C TYR A 83 -10.85 17.72 4.39
N PRO A 84 -10.42 18.73 5.18
CA PRO A 84 -9.17 18.79 5.93
C PRO A 84 -9.25 18.11 7.30
N ILE A 85 -8.11 17.62 7.78
CA ILE A 85 -7.88 17.13 9.14
C ILE A 85 -6.61 17.81 9.67
N ALA A 86 -6.67 18.45 10.84
CA ALA A 86 -5.53 19.18 11.39
C ALA A 86 -4.89 20.17 10.38
N THR A 87 -5.71 21.02 9.77
CA THR A 87 -5.34 22.02 8.74
C THR A 87 -5.05 21.40 7.37
N THR A 88 -3.97 20.64 7.24
CA THR A 88 -3.46 20.12 5.94
C THR A 88 -3.57 18.61 5.82
N GLY A 89 -3.73 17.88 6.93
CA GLY A 89 -3.82 16.43 6.94
C GLY A 89 -5.09 15.88 6.26
N LEU A 90 -5.02 14.61 5.89
CA LEU A 90 -6.10 13.86 5.23
C LEU A 90 -6.03 12.38 5.60
N ILE A 91 -7.15 11.66 5.41
CA ILE A 91 -7.23 10.21 5.60
C ILE A 91 -7.89 9.60 4.35
N GLY A 92 -7.18 8.75 3.63
CA GLY A 92 -7.71 7.89 2.56
C GLY A 92 -8.22 6.56 3.09
N LYS A 93 -9.09 5.87 2.33
CA LYS A 93 -9.63 4.55 2.68
C LYS A 93 -9.59 3.59 1.50
N VAL A 94 -9.11 2.37 1.72
CA VAL A 94 -9.04 1.30 0.71
C VAL A 94 -9.51 -0.03 1.32
N GLY A 95 -10.36 -0.77 0.61
CA GLY A 95 -10.84 -2.09 1.04
C GLY A 95 -12.33 -2.13 1.36
N THR A 96 -12.71 -2.94 2.35
CA THR A 96 -14.13 -3.30 2.58
C THR A 96 -15.04 -2.14 3.03
N GLY A 97 -14.45 -1.01 3.44
CA GLY A 97 -15.15 0.12 4.05
C GLY A 97 -15.72 -0.17 5.45
N ASN A 98 -15.50 -1.37 5.99
CA ASN A 98 -16.04 -1.84 7.27
C ASN A 98 -14.94 -2.38 8.18
N ALA A 99 -15.25 -2.52 9.47
CA ALA A 99 -14.33 -3.10 10.44
C ALA A 99 -13.93 -4.54 10.03
N PRO A 100 -12.69 -4.98 10.31
CA PRO A 100 -11.65 -4.27 11.05
C PRO A 100 -10.90 -3.21 10.20
N PHE A 101 -10.42 -2.17 10.89
CA PHE A 101 -9.64 -1.08 10.29
C PHE A 101 -8.16 -1.18 10.67
N VAL A 102 -7.25 -0.98 9.70
CA VAL A 102 -5.80 -0.98 9.91
C VAL A 102 -5.21 0.31 9.32
N ALA A 103 -4.66 1.19 10.17
CA ALA A 103 -4.08 2.45 9.70
C ALA A 103 -2.61 2.30 9.29
N LEU A 104 -2.28 2.82 8.11
CA LEU A 104 -0.92 3.11 7.67
C LEU A 104 -0.70 4.63 7.70
N ARG A 105 0.48 5.09 8.11
CA ARG A 105 0.70 6.51 8.42
C ARG A 105 2.02 7.02 7.85
N ALA A 106 1.96 8.23 7.29
CA ALA A 106 3.11 9.02 6.86
C ALA A 106 2.97 10.48 7.33
N ASP A 107 4.12 11.09 7.59
CA ASP A 107 4.31 12.49 7.97
C ASP A 107 4.68 13.24 6.68
N MET A 108 4.29 14.51 6.55
CA MET A 108 4.48 15.26 5.30
C MET A 108 5.20 16.61 5.46
N ASP A 109 5.50 17.05 6.68
CA ASP A 109 6.16 18.31 6.95
C ASP A 109 7.69 18.24 6.73
N ALA A 110 8.27 19.38 6.39
CA ALA A 110 9.70 19.61 6.28
C ALA A 110 10.23 20.36 7.50
N LEU A 111 11.54 20.65 7.49
CA LEU A 111 12.22 21.39 8.56
C LEU A 111 12.78 22.73 8.05
N PRO A 112 12.92 23.75 8.94
CA PRO A 112 13.53 25.04 8.61
C PRO A 112 15.07 24.92 8.58
N ILE A 113 15.58 24.11 7.66
CA ILE A 113 17.00 23.80 7.45
C ILE A 113 17.35 24.11 6.00
N GLN A 114 18.47 24.78 5.78
CA GLN A 114 19.02 24.97 4.43
C GLN A 114 19.57 23.64 3.89
N GLU A 115 19.12 23.25 2.71
CA GLU A 115 19.70 22.10 2.02
C GLU A 115 21.07 22.47 1.43
N GLU A 116 22.09 21.67 1.78
CA GLU A 116 23.48 21.81 1.32
C GLU A 116 23.86 20.72 0.29
N VAL A 117 22.95 19.78 0.01
CA VAL A 117 23.19 18.73 -0.99
C VAL A 117 23.03 19.35 -2.37
N GLU A 118 24.06 19.25 -3.21
CA GLU A 118 24.02 19.73 -4.59
C GLU A 118 23.63 18.59 -5.54
N TRP A 119 22.39 18.62 -6.02
CA TRP A 119 21.82 17.63 -6.92
C TRP A 119 20.59 18.19 -7.67
N GLU A 120 20.09 17.45 -8.65
CA GLU A 120 19.03 17.91 -9.57
C GLU A 120 17.71 18.31 -8.89
N HIS A 121 17.33 17.59 -7.82
CA HIS A 121 16.04 17.80 -7.13
C HIS A 121 16.20 18.39 -5.73
N LYS A 122 17.25 19.18 -5.54
CA LYS A 122 17.44 20.00 -4.33
C LYS A 122 16.21 20.86 -4.08
N SER A 123 15.88 21.11 -2.81
CA SER A 123 14.91 22.10 -2.38
C SER A 123 15.11 23.42 -3.13
N LYS A 124 14.03 23.91 -3.73
CA LYS A 124 13.93 25.20 -4.42
C LYS A 124 13.45 26.30 -3.48
N VAL A 125 13.25 25.99 -2.19
CA VAL A 125 12.78 26.91 -1.17
C VAL A 125 13.90 27.12 -0.14
N ASP A 126 14.54 28.29 -0.20
CA ASP A 126 15.64 28.64 0.70
C ASP A 126 15.25 28.50 2.17
N GLY A 127 16.13 27.88 2.96
CA GLY A 127 15.94 27.64 4.38
C GLY A 127 14.90 26.56 4.74
N LYS A 128 14.37 25.80 3.77
CA LYS A 128 13.48 24.65 4.02
C LYS A 128 14.03 23.39 3.34
N MET A 129 13.93 22.25 4.04
CA MET A 129 14.43 20.95 3.55
C MET A 129 13.65 19.79 4.17
N HIS A 130 13.34 18.75 3.38
CA HIS A 130 12.96 17.44 3.90
C HIS A 130 14.17 16.66 4.44
N ALA A 131 14.68 17.08 5.59
CA ALA A 131 15.86 16.49 6.22
C ALA A 131 15.56 15.20 7.05
N CYS A 132 14.29 14.83 7.21
CA CYS A 132 13.84 13.64 7.94
C CYS A 132 13.17 12.57 7.06
N GLY A 133 13.17 12.75 5.73
CA GLY A 133 12.61 11.78 4.79
C GLY A 133 11.08 11.72 4.71
N HIS A 134 10.37 12.74 5.20
CA HIS A 134 8.90 12.80 5.17
C HIS A 134 8.34 12.79 3.73
N ASP A 135 9.06 13.40 2.78
CA ASP A 135 8.83 13.27 1.34
C ASP A 135 8.84 11.80 0.87
N ALA A 136 9.76 10.98 1.37
CA ALA A 136 9.82 9.55 1.07
C ALA A 136 8.71 8.78 1.79
N HIS A 137 8.37 9.12 3.04
CA HIS A 137 7.26 8.49 3.76
C HIS A 137 5.94 8.64 2.99
N VAL A 138 5.64 9.86 2.50
CA VAL A 138 4.46 10.13 1.68
C VAL A 138 4.47 9.31 0.40
N ALA A 139 5.58 9.32 -0.34
CA ALA A 139 5.70 8.57 -1.59
C ALA A 139 5.50 7.06 -1.39
N ILE A 140 6.11 6.49 -0.35
CA ILE A 140 5.96 5.07 0.01
C ILE A 140 4.51 4.74 0.37
N LEU A 141 3.84 5.60 1.16
CA LEU A 141 2.46 5.36 1.57
C LEU A 141 1.50 5.46 0.37
N LEU A 142 1.72 6.39 -0.55
CA LEU A 142 0.97 6.45 -1.81
C LEU A 142 1.23 5.22 -2.69
N GLY A 143 2.46 4.71 -2.75
CA GLY A 143 2.77 3.45 -3.43
C GLY A 143 2.04 2.26 -2.82
N ALA A 144 2.03 2.16 -1.49
CA ALA A 144 1.25 1.14 -0.77
C ALA A 144 -0.25 1.27 -1.07
N ALA A 145 -0.79 2.49 -1.07
CA ALA A 145 -2.19 2.75 -1.42
C ALA A 145 -2.52 2.33 -2.86
N LYS A 146 -1.64 2.62 -3.83
CA LYS A 146 -1.79 2.18 -5.23
C LYS A 146 -1.85 0.66 -5.34
N ILE A 147 -0.92 -0.06 -4.70
CA ILE A 147 -0.90 -1.53 -4.71
C ILE A 147 -2.15 -2.10 -4.01
N LEU A 148 -2.48 -1.61 -2.80
CA LEU A 148 -3.68 -2.05 -2.08
C LEU A 148 -4.96 -1.82 -2.91
N LYS A 149 -5.02 -0.72 -3.66
CA LYS A 149 -6.15 -0.40 -4.52
C LYS A 149 -6.26 -1.36 -5.71
N THR A 150 -5.14 -1.76 -6.33
CA THR A 150 -5.12 -2.79 -7.38
C THR A 150 -5.72 -4.11 -6.89
N HIS A 151 -5.47 -4.46 -5.63
CA HIS A 151 -5.92 -5.72 -5.01
C HIS A 151 -7.15 -5.54 -4.10
N GLU A 152 -7.89 -4.43 -4.23
CA GLU A 152 -8.93 -4.02 -3.27
C GLU A 152 -10.01 -5.10 -3.06
N SER A 153 -10.37 -5.83 -4.11
CA SER A 153 -11.39 -6.89 -4.07
C SER A 153 -10.97 -8.13 -3.29
N GLU A 154 -9.67 -8.32 -3.07
CA GLU A 154 -9.10 -9.44 -2.31
C GLU A 154 -8.97 -9.12 -0.81
N LEU A 155 -9.04 -7.83 -0.44
CA LEU A 155 -8.87 -7.36 0.92
C LEU A 155 -10.04 -7.76 1.81
N GLN A 156 -9.70 -8.32 2.99
CA GLN A 156 -10.67 -8.70 4.03
C GLN A 156 -10.82 -7.63 5.13
N VAL A 157 -10.06 -6.55 5.03
CA VAL A 157 -10.01 -5.44 5.99
C VAL A 157 -10.11 -4.11 5.24
N CYS A 158 -10.36 -3.03 5.97
CA CYS A 158 -10.25 -1.68 5.43
C CYS A 158 -8.95 -1.03 5.95
N PHE A 159 -8.14 -0.54 5.03
CA PHE A 159 -7.01 0.35 5.30
C PHE A 159 -7.45 1.80 5.27
#